data_AF-A0A5N6XLL9-F1
#
_entry.id   AF-A0A5N6XLL9-F1
#
_cell.length_a   1.000
_cell.length_b   1.000
_cell.length_c   1.000
_cell.angle_alpha   90.00
_cell.angle_beta   90.00
_cell.angle_gamma   90.00
#
_symmetry.space_group_name_H-M   'P 1'
#
loop_
_entity.id
_entity.type
_entity.pdbx_description
1 polymer ?
#
loop_
_entity_poly.entity_id
_entity_poly.type
_entity_poly.pdbx_seq_one_letter_code
_entity_poly.pdbx_strand_id
1 'polypeptide(L)'
;MTFRYPFAPYMMFGNPSLQAVYRARYAKVRDVRQDFLRINQIHRWMEEFSAVPRCLELLEDLLQQLCLCIFRKDVFTHVQHLLRPEHAARSLAGEVPLCWSSVEPIDTLYAWL
;
A
#
# COMPACT_ATOMS: atom_id res chain seq x y z
N MET A 1 -16.69 -3.62 6.71
CA MET A 1 -17.96 -4.18 7.22
C MET A 1 -18.20 -5.51 6.51
N THR A 2 -17.91 -6.64 7.14
CA THR A 2 -18.31 -7.96 6.65
C THR A 2 -19.56 -8.39 7.42
N PHE A 3 -20.59 -8.86 6.72
CA PHE A 3 -21.79 -9.37 7.37
C PHE A 3 -21.45 -10.62 8.21
N ARG A 4 -22.04 -10.72 9.40
CA ARG A 4 -21.89 -11.90 10.27
C ARG A 4 -22.87 -13.00 9.85
N TYR A 5 -22.64 -14.20 10.35
CA TYR A 5 -23.60 -15.31 10.23
C TYR A 5 -25.00 -14.89 10.73
N PRO A 6 -26.12 -15.31 10.10
CA PRO A 6 -26.25 -16.22 8.95
C PRO A 6 -26.22 -15.51 7.58
N PHE A 7 -25.88 -14.22 7.52
CA PHE A 7 -26.03 -13.42 6.30
C PHE A 7 -24.79 -13.46 5.38
N ALA A 8 -23.65 -13.90 5.90
CA ALA A 8 -22.40 -14.05 5.15
C ALA A 8 -22.52 -14.90 3.85
N PRO A 9 -23.27 -16.04 3.82
CA PRO A 9 -23.46 -16.84 2.60
C PRO A 9 -24.27 -16.14 1.51
N TYR A 10 -25.13 -15.17 1.87
CA TYR A 10 -25.88 -14.37 0.89
C TYR A 10 -25.04 -13.26 0.25
N MET A 11 -23.80 -13.06 0.73
CA MET A 11 -22.80 -12.22 0.08
C MET A 11 -22.27 -12.95 -1.17
N MET A 12 -23.16 -13.23 -2.13
CA MET A 12 -22.74 -13.77 -3.40
C MET A 12 -21.92 -12.70 -4.11
N PHE A 13 -20.62 -12.97 -4.26
CA PHE A 13 -19.71 -12.36 -5.23
C PHE A 13 -20.20 -12.49 -6.70
N GLY A 14 -21.43 -12.96 -6.92
CA GLY A 14 -22.12 -13.00 -8.21
C GLY A 14 -22.87 -11.71 -8.59
N ASN A 15 -22.97 -10.70 -7.71
CA ASN A 15 -23.56 -9.43 -8.11
C ASN A 15 -22.63 -8.70 -9.12
N PRO A 16 -23.09 -8.40 -10.35
CA PRO A 16 -22.27 -7.74 -11.38
C PRO A 16 -21.64 -6.42 -10.91
N SER A 17 -22.32 -5.67 -10.04
CA SER A 17 -21.83 -4.41 -9.46
C SER A 17 -20.66 -4.63 -8.51
N LEU A 18 -20.73 -5.66 -7.66
CA LEU A 18 -19.61 -6.04 -6.78
C LEU A 18 -18.42 -6.59 -7.58
N GLN A 19 -18.69 -7.37 -8.63
CA GLN A 19 -17.64 -7.86 -9.53
C GLN A 19 -16.96 -6.72 -10.29
N ALA A 20 -17.72 -5.73 -10.77
CA ALA A 20 -17.16 -4.56 -11.46
C ALA A 20 -16.23 -3.76 -10.52
N VAL A 21 -16.65 -3.49 -9.28
CA VAL A 21 -15.82 -2.81 -8.28
C VAL A 21 -14.59 -3.64 -7.91
N TYR A 22 -14.76 -4.96 -7.75
CA TYR A 22 -13.64 -5.87 -7.48
C TYR A 22 -12.62 -5.85 -8.61
N ARG A 23 -13.05 -5.98 -9.87
CA ARG A 23 -12.17 -5.95 -11.05
C ARG A 23 -11.45 -4.61 -11.18
N ALA A 24 -12.17 -3.50 -10.99
CA ALA A 24 -11.58 -2.15 -11.02
C ALA A 24 -10.49 -1.96 -9.94
N ARG A 25 -10.60 -2.66 -8.81
CA ARG A 25 -9.63 -2.57 -7.69
C ARG A 25 -8.71 -3.79 -7.58
N TYR A 26 -8.75 -4.70 -8.54
CA TYR A 26 -8.08 -6.00 -8.44
C TYR A 26 -6.58 -5.86 -8.23
N ALA A 27 -5.94 -4.94 -8.96
CA ALA A 27 -4.52 -4.64 -8.80
C ALA A 27 -4.18 -4.30 -7.34
N LYS A 28 -4.95 -3.39 -6.71
CA LYS A 28 -4.74 -3.01 -5.31
C LYS A 28 -4.93 -4.19 -4.35
N VAL A 29 -5.96 -5.02 -4.57
CA VAL A 29 -6.21 -6.21 -3.75
C VAL A 29 -5.07 -7.23 -3.89
N ARG A 30 -4.59 -7.45 -5.11
CA ARG A 30 -3.45 -8.32 -5.40
C ARG A 30 -2.19 -7.82 -4.72
N ASP A 31 -1.91 -6.52 -4.81
CA ASP A 31 -0.70 -5.93 -4.26
C ASP A 31 -0.68 -6.01 -2.73
N VAL A 32 -1.81 -5.71 -2.07
CA VAL A 32 -1.96 -5.91 -0.60
C VAL A 32 -1.76 -7.38 -0.21
N ARG A 33 -2.34 -8.32 -0.97
CA ARG A 33 -2.11 -9.76 -0.74
C ARG A 33 -0.64 -10.12 -0.90
N GLN A 34 0.04 -9.60 -1.91
CA GLN A 34 1.44 -9.89 -2.17
C GLN A 34 2.34 -9.35 -1.05
N ASP A 35 2.07 -8.13 -0.57
CA ASP A 35 2.77 -7.54 0.56
C ASP A 35 2.56 -8.35 1.86
N PHE A 36 1.34 -8.82 2.11
CA PHE A 36 1.05 -9.74 3.22
C PHE A 36 1.81 -11.07 3.11
N LEU A 37 1.86 -11.68 1.92
CA LEU A 37 2.58 -12.93 1.70
C LEU A 37 4.09 -12.77 1.93
N ARG A 38 4.67 -11.64 1.53
CA ARG A 38 6.09 -11.32 1.78
C ARG A 38 6.39 -11.21 3.26
N ILE A 39 5.56 -10.49 4.03
CA ILE A 39 5.75 -10.33 5.48
C ILE A 39 5.70 -11.70 6.18
N ASN A 40 4.71 -12.55 5.82
CA ASN A 40 4.62 -13.89 6.39
C ASN A 40 5.78 -14.80 5.98
N GLN A 41 6.33 -14.63 4.78
CA GLN A 41 7.51 -15.37 4.35
C GLN A 41 8.75 -14.98 5.17
N ILE A 42 8.94 -13.68 5.40
CA ILE A 42 10.04 -13.17 6.24
C ILE A 42 9.91 -13.68 7.67
N HIS A 43 8.71 -13.64 8.25
CA HIS A 43 8.47 -14.20 9.58
C HIS A 43 8.88 -15.67 9.66
N ARG A 44 8.48 -16.49 8.68
CA ARG A 44 8.87 -17.91 8.63
C ARG A 44 10.39 -18.09 8.52
N TRP A 45 11.07 -17.26 7.72
CA TRP A 45 12.53 -17.29 7.64
C TRP A 45 13.20 -16.86 8.95
N MET A 46 12.63 -15.90 9.68
CA MET A 46 13.16 -15.51 10.99
C MET A 46 13.05 -16.65 12.00
N GLU A 47 11.97 -17.43 11.96
CA GLU A 47 11.82 -18.64 12.78
C GLU A 47 12.84 -19.72 12.36
N GLU A 48 12.95 -19.99 11.06
CA GLU A 48 13.84 -21.01 10.48
C GLU A 48 15.33 -20.72 10.75
N PHE A 49 15.74 -19.46 10.60
CA PHE A 49 17.12 -19.01 10.78
C PHE A 49 17.38 -18.34 12.13
N SER A 50 16.52 -18.58 13.12
CA SER A 50 16.60 -17.97 14.45
C SER A 50 17.94 -18.19 15.17
N ALA A 51 18.64 -19.28 14.87
CA ALA A 51 19.96 -19.58 15.41
C ALA A 51 21.12 -18.81 14.76
N VAL A 52 20.88 -18.05 13.68
CA VAL A 52 21.90 -17.32 12.92
C VAL A 52 21.65 -15.82 13.02
N PRO A 53 22.32 -15.10 13.97
CA PRO A 53 22.08 -13.69 14.22
C PRO A 53 22.19 -12.80 12.98
N ARG A 54 23.17 -13.07 12.11
CA ARG A 54 23.37 -12.30 10.89
C ARG A 54 22.20 -12.43 9.90
N CYS A 55 21.53 -13.59 9.86
CA CYS A 55 20.33 -13.76 9.04
C CYS A 55 19.17 -12.93 9.60
N LEU A 56 19.04 -12.86 10.94
CA LEU A 56 18.01 -12.05 11.57
C LEU A 56 18.19 -10.57 11.29
N GLU A 57 19.41 -10.04 11.38
CA GLU A 57 19.74 -8.66 11.01
C GLU A 57 19.30 -8.33 9.56
N LEU A 58 19.64 -9.21 8.61
CA LEU A 58 19.27 -9.03 7.19
C LEU A 58 17.76 -9.09 6.97
N LEU A 59 17.07 -9.98 7.68
CA LEU A 59 15.61 -10.13 7.59
C LEU A 59 14.88 -8.95 8.24
N GLU A 60 15.43 -8.39 9.32
CA GLU A 60 14.93 -7.18 9.98
C GLU A 60 15.08 -5.96 9.06
N ASP A 61 16.26 -5.78 8.44
CA ASP A 61 16.48 -4.74 7.43
C ASP A 61 15.47 -4.86 6.27
N LEU A 62 15.27 -6.08 5.76
CA LEU A 62 14.31 -6.34 4.69
C LEU A 62 12.88 -6.02 5.13
N LEU A 63 12.49 -6.39 6.35
CA LEU A 63 11.17 -6.11 6.91
C LEU A 63 10.95 -4.60 7.05
N GLN A 64 11.95 -3.87 7.55
CA GLN A 64 11.90 -2.41 7.66
C GLN A 64 11.73 -1.76 6.28
N GLN A 65 12.49 -2.19 5.27
CA GLN A 65 12.35 -1.69 3.91
C GLN A 65 10.96 -1.97 3.32
N LEU A 66 10.40 -3.16 3.56
CA LEU A 66 9.04 -3.49 3.12
C LEU A 66 7.99 -2.63 3.81
N CYS A 67 8.08 -2.43 5.13
CA CYS A 67 7.19 -1.56 5.87
C CYS A 67 7.24 -0.12 5.36
N LEU A 68 8.45 0.41 5.11
CA LEU A 68 8.63 1.73 4.50
C LEU A 68 8.05 1.81 3.09
N CYS A 69 8.24 0.76 2.27
CA CYS A 69 7.64 0.71 0.93
C CYS A 69 6.11 0.74 0.99
N ILE A 70 5.49 -0.06 1.86
CA ILE A 70 4.04 -0.09 2.03
C ILE A 70 3.52 1.27 2.51
N PHE A 71 4.16 1.83 3.53
CA PHE A 71 3.81 3.16 4.04
C PHE A 71 3.92 4.24 2.96
N ARG A 72 4.99 4.22 2.15
CA ARG A 72 5.15 5.17 1.02
C ARG A 72 4.04 5.00 -0.01
N LYS A 73 3.64 3.76 -0.35
CA LYS A 73 2.50 3.51 -1.27
C LYS A 73 1.20 4.07 -0.70
N ASP A 74 0.96 3.91 0.61
CA ASP A 74 -0.27 4.38 1.26
C ASP A 74 -0.32 5.91 1.34
N VAL A 75 0.77 6.54 1.79
CA VAL A 75 0.91 8.00 1.79
C VAL A 75 0.77 8.54 0.38
N PHE A 76 1.45 7.95 -0.61
CA PHE A 76 1.33 8.35 -2.01
C PHE A 76 -0.11 8.23 -2.50
N THR A 77 -0.79 7.11 -2.24
CA THR A 77 -2.19 6.93 -2.64
C THR A 77 -3.08 8.04 -2.07
N HIS A 78 -2.76 8.50 -0.86
CA HIS A 78 -3.45 9.61 -0.21
C HIS A 78 -3.11 10.96 -0.83
N VAL A 79 -1.83 11.26 -1.11
CA VAL A 79 -1.39 12.61 -1.55
C VAL A 79 -1.23 12.77 -3.06
N GLN A 80 -1.38 11.73 -3.87
CA GLN A 80 -1.15 11.79 -5.34
C GLN A 80 -2.05 12.80 -6.06
N HIS A 81 -3.23 13.10 -5.52
CA HIS A 81 -4.13 14.13 -6.05
C HIS A 81 -3.61 15.55 -5.82
N LEU A 82 -2.63 15.71 -4.92
CA LEU A 82 -1.91 16.94 -4.62
C LEU A 82 -0.58 17.04 -5.38
N LEU A 83 -0.28 16.13 -6.31
CA LEU A 83 0.92 16.23 -7.13
C LEU A 83 0.69 17.17 -8.30
N ARG A 84 1.69 17.99 -8.60
CA ARG A 84 1.69 18.78 -9.83
C ARG A 84 1.73 17.82 -11.03
N PRO A 85 0.94 18.07 -12.10
CA PRO A 85 0.87 17.17 -13.27
C PRO A 85 2.24 16.90 -13.91
N GLU A 86 3.12 17.91 -13.90
CA GLU A 86 4.50 17.86 -14.40
C GLU A 86 5.42 16.90 -13.61
N HIS A 87 5.13 16.66 -12.34
CA HIS A 87 5.92 15.82 -11.45
C HIS A 87 5.28 14.45 -11.22
N ALA A 88 3.97 14.30 -11.47
CA ALA A 88 3.22 13.09 -11.20
C ALA A 88 3.84 11.83 -11.82
N ALA A 89 4.19 11.87 -13.11
CA ALA A 89 4.77 10.72 -13.81
C ALA A 89 6.15 10.31 -13.25
N ARG A 90 7.00 11.27 -12.92
CA ARG A 90 8.35 11.04 -12.39
C ARG A 90 8.32 10.61 -10.92
N SER A 91 7.38 11.15 -10.13
CA SER A 91 7.13 10.69 -8.77
C SER A 91 6.56 9.26 -8.75
N LEU A 92 5.71 8.88 -9.71
CA LEU A 92 5.22 7.51 -9.90
C LEU A 92 6.36 6.53 -10.24
N ALA A 93 7.34 6.98 -11.03
CA ALA A 93 8.53 6.19 -11.36
C ALA A 93 9.56 6.13 -10.21
N GLY A 94 9.34 6.87 -9.12
CA GLY A 94 10.29 6.95 -8.00
C GLY A 94 11.53 7.79 -8.30
N GLU A 95 11.53 8.56 -9.37
CA GLU A 95 12.66 9.39 -9.81
C GLU A 95 12.75 10.73 -9.05
N VAL A 96 11.63 11.19 -8.48
CA VAL A 96 11.54 12.44 -7.74
C VAL A 96 10.94 12.18 -6.36
N PRO A 97 11.60 12.64 -5.27
CA PRO A 97 11.05 12.48 -3.93
C PRO A 97 9.74 13.26 -3.77
N LEU A 98 8.85 12.72 -2.92
CA LEU A 98 7.64 13.41 -2.47
C LEU A 98 8.02 14.46 -1.43
N CYS A 99 8.47 15.63 -1.90
CA CYS A 99 8.76 16.81 -1.09
C CYS A 99 7.76 17.94 -1.40
N TRP A 100 7.69 18.95 -0.53
CA TRP A 100 6.78 20.10 -0.67
C TRP A 100 6.86 20.78 -2.04
N SER A 101 8.05 20.82 -2.65
CA SER A 101 8.25 21.36 -4.00
C SER A 101 7.58 20.54 -5.12
N SER A 102 7.32 19.25 -4.89
CA SER A 102 6.68 18.33 -5.85
C SER A 102 5.17 18.16 -5.58
N VAL A 103 4.74 18.45 -4.35
CA VAL A 103 3.38 18.26 -3.80
C VAL A 103 2.78 19.63 -3.49
N GLU A 104 2.14 20.26 -4.47
CA GLU A 104 1.22 21.38 -4.24
C GLU A 104 0.23 21.44 -5.40
N PRO A 105 -1.08 21.44 -5.13
CA PRO A 105 -1.85 22.57 -5.63
C PRO A 105 -3.00 23.02 -4.71
N ILE A 106 -3.23 24.33 -4.65
CA ILE A 106 -4.51 25.08 -4.69
C ILE A 106 -4.44 26.34 -3.80
N ASP A 107 -4.84 27.47 -4.38
CA ASP A 107 -5.07 28.82 -3.82
C ASP A 107 -6.00 28.92 -2.59
N THR A 108 -6.02 27.95 -1.67
CA THR A 108 -6.96 27.92 -0.53
C THR A 108 -6.32 27.75 0.85
N LEU A 109 -4.99 27.70 0.97
CA LEU A 109 -4.33 27.64 2.29
C LEU A 109 -4.27 29.00 3.04
N TYR A 110 -4.72 30.10 2.43
CA TYR A 110 -4.83 31.43 3.06
C TYR A 110 -6.29 31.83 3.40
N ALA A 111 -7.19 30.88 3.65
CA ALA A 111 -8.55 31.18 4.10
C ALA A 111 -8.80 30.91 5.60
N TRP A 112 -7.81 30.38 6.33
CA TRP A 112 -7.93 30.03 7.75
C TRP A 112 -6.71 30.43 8.60
N LEU A 113 -6.01 31.49 8.20
CA LEU A 113 -5.13 32.29 9.06
C LEU A 113 -5.57 33.75 8.95
#